data_AF-C4Y3D6-F1
#
_entry.id   AF-C4Y3D6-F1
#
_cell.length_a   1.000
_cell.length_b   1.000
_cell.length_c   1.000
_cell.angle_alpha   90.00
_cell.angle_beta   90.00
_cell.angle_gamma   90.00
#
_symmetry.space_group_name_H-M   'P 1'
#
loop_
_entity.id
_entity.type
_entity.pdbx_description
1 polymer ?
#
loop_
_entity_poly.entity_id
_entity_poly.type
_entity_poly.pdbx_seq_one_letter_code
_entity_poly.pdbx_strand_id
1 'polypeptide(L)'
;MKKPRPEALPIAKCKRIVRPLLAKIHVLSDLYQKYPSKFDFDVAQFTKDARKNTREKKSLESAASHLASLKPYLSSELHRAYTEIFAIFRNIYTSLYGSSVPEKRLSKLSTLAAAKLGETVALGTKSSFYRLSQARLFDADTIPANLRRFHSELANDIEEWLDIDPEQVTGRYRNHIVAGYVVHVLVFSSQPVLFMLLPVLALYLHEQGDNTLSRLLFHEFWSFSPQDVHVKLGVQGPDSSKALIWSLHSSGYWERLISHLGVASSWKSVNIYDGMLLDGMASCVKVENAPKGLVLELLGRNPQNPNNPAILMGLFADIIHLTKQGLRNSSTSHKTLETLTSAYSDTRNFVQEWLPLNRKAIFNSQDKGNRQLFEAIKSLLRYILGRATGAIAYLNKVVDSNSSRKAQEMLRRFKFLYYHVDLMSVVTGLFEAYYLCLNEPPTLEGSKQTAVAEFLVDLVQARAEDQEVAAFLVWMAKADSKELSELSRKCASQLYDDEWSGRDLKRAYRLLHGNK
;
A
#
# COMPACT_ATOMS: atom_id res chain seq x y z
N MET A 1 45.07 -25.02 -2.08
CA MET A 1 44.45 -25.50 -0.83
C MET A 1 43.03 -24.94 -0.73
N LYS A 2 41.99 -25.80 -0.71
CA LYS A 2 40.60 -25.37 -0.50
C LYS A 2 40.43 -25.05 0.99
N LYS A 3 40.02 -23.84 1.37
CA LYS A 3 39.63 -23.53 2.75
C LYS A 3 38.55 -24.53 3.18
N PRO A 4 38.60 -25.09 4.40
CA PRO A 4 37.54 -25.95 4.90
C PRO A 4 36.22 -25.16 4.86
N ARG A 5 35.19 -25.76 4.24
CA ARG A 5 33.85 -25.17 4.28
C ARG A 5 33.37 -25.23 5.73
N PRO A 6 32.70 -24.19 6.24
CA PRO A 6 32.14 -24.24 7.58
C PRO A 6 31.20 -25.44 7.67
N GLU A 7 31.49 -26.35 8.60
CA GLU A 7 30.62 -27.48 8.90
C GLU A 7 29.28 -26.94 9.41
N ALA A 8 28.19 -27.54 8.92
CA ALA A 8 26.85 -27.16 9.36
C ALA A 8 26.72 -27.40 10.87
N LEU A 9 26.07 -26.48 11.57
CA LEU A 9 25.92 -26.61 13.01
C LEU A 9 25.12 -27.88 13.36
N PRO A 10 25.45 -28.55 14.48
CA PRO A 10 24.59 -29.59 15.04
C PRO A 10 23.20 -29.04 15.35
N ILE A 11 22.16 -29.84 15.15
CA ILE A 11 20.75 -29.45 15.33
C ILE A 11 20.48 -28.96 16.75
N ALA A 12 21.01 -29.67 17.76
CA ALA A 12 20.94 -29.26 19.16
C ALA A 12 21.52 -27.85 19.41
N LYS A 13 22.57 -27.47 18.65
CA LYS A 13 23.18 -26.14 18.73
C LYS A 13 22.33 -25.09 18.03
N CYS A 14 21.70 -25.41 16.89
CA CYS A 14 20.76 -24.52 16.19
C CYS A 14 19.59 -24.10 17.09
N LYS A 15 18.99 -25.05 17.82
CA LYS A 15 17.92 -24.76 18.77
C LYS A 15 18.39 -23.86 19.92
N ARG A 16 19.52 -24.21 20.53
CA ARG A 16 20.08 -23.50 21.68
C ARG A 16 20.36 -22.02 21.38
N ILE A 17 20.83 -21.69 20.19
CA ILE A 17 21.13 -20.31 19.82
C ILE A 17 19.87 -19.48 19.52
N VAL A 18 18.78 -20.11 19.04
CA VAL A 18 17.54 -19.38 18.68
C VAL A 18 16.57 -19.20 19.86
N ARG A 19 16.53 -20.13 20.82
CA ARG A 19 15.64 -20.06 22.00
C ARG A 19 15.64 -18.71 22.75
N PRO A 20 16.79 -18.05 23.02
CA PRO A 20 16.81 -16.76 23.69
C PRO A 20 16.05 -15.67 22.92
N LEU A 21 16.10 -15.71 21.59
CA LEU A 21 15.39 -14.76 20.73
C LEU A 21 13.88 -14.92 20.86
N LEU A 22 13.41 -16.17 20.74
CA LEU A 22 11.98 -16.50 20.87
C LEU A 22 11.43 -16.10 22.24
N ALA A 23 12.15 -16.42 23.32
CA ALA A 23 11.77 -16.04 24.67
C ALA A 23 11.67 -14.51 24.83
N LYS A 24 12.59 -13.76 24.23
CA LYS A 24 12.58 -12.29 24.34
C LYS A 24 11.44 -11.65 23.54
N ILE A 25 11.16 -12.15 22.34
CA ILE A 25 10.02 -11.73 21.52
C ILE A 25 8.71 -12.01 22.25
N HIS A 26 8.59 -13.15 22.93
CA HIS A 26 7.42 -13.49 23.74
C HIS A 26 7.20 -12.50 24.87
N VAL A 27 8.24 -12.23 25.66
CA VAL A 27 8.16 -11.27 26.77
C VAL A 27 7.72 -9.89 26.27
N LEU A 28 8.21 -9.45 25.10
CA LEU A 28 7.79 -8.17 24.53
C LEU A 28 6.36 -8.19 23.99
N SER A 29 5.92 -9.30 23.40
CA SER A 29 4.55 -9.44 22.93
C SER A 29 3.56 -9.41 24.09
N ASP A 30 3.88 -10.09 25.20
CA ASP A 30 3.13 -10.00 26.45
C ASP A 30 3.11 -8.57 27.01
N LEU A 31 4.24 -7.88 26.96
CA LEU A 31 4.35 -6.51 27.44
C LEU A 31 3.51 -5.56 26.59
N TYR A 32 3.51 -5.75 25.27
CA TYR A 32 2.68 -4.98 24.34
C TYR A 32 1.20 -5.18 24.62
N GLN A 33 0.76 -6.42 24.84
CA GLN A 33 -0.63 -6.70 25.18
C GLN A 33 -1.07 -6.05 26.52
N LYS A 34 -0.19 -6.04 27.52
CA LYS A 34 -0.48 -5.47 28.85
C LYS A 34 -0.34 -3.96 28.91
N TYR A 35 0.62 -3.39 28.17
CA TYR A 35 0.96 -1.97 28.19
C TYR A 35 1.29 -1.44 26.78
N PRO A 36 0.29 -1.32 25.88
CA PRO A 36 0.53 -0.88 24.50
C PRO A 36 1.22 0.48 24.40
N SER A 37 0.91 1.40 25.31
CA SER A 37 1.46 2.76 25.31
C SER A 37 2.98 2.83 25.54
N LYS A 38 3.60 1.78 26.08
CA LYS A 38 5.07 1.70 26.20
C LYS A 38 5.77 1.48 24.85
N PHE A 39 5.01 1.11 23.82
CA PHE A 39 5.45 0.89 22.45
C PHE A 39 5.07 2.04 21.53
N ASP A 40 4.42 3.08 22.06
CA ASP A 40 4.17 4.30 21.32
C ASP A 40 5.50 5.02 21.06
N PHE A 41 5.72 5.35 19.79
CA PHE A 41 6.87 6.11 19.36
C PHE A 41 6.57 7.61 19.48
N ASP A 42 7.49 8.41 20.02
CA ASP A 42 7.30 9.87 20.05
C ASP A 42 7.53 10.48 18.66
N VAL A 43 6.48 10.44 17.83
CA VAL A 43 6.44 10.99 16.48
C VAL A 43 6.59 12.53 16.48
N ALA A 44 6.16 13.20 17.55
CA ALA A 44 6.22 14.66 17.66
C ALA A 44 7.67 15.15 17.84
N GLN A 45 8.50 14.39 18.55
CA GLN A 45 9.92 14.67 18.66
C GLN A 45 10.66 14.42 17.33
N PHE A 46 10.30 13.34 16.63
CA PHE A 46 10.92 12.98 15.35
C PHE A 46 10.69 14.05 14.25
N THR A 47 9.48 14.60 14.16
CA THR A 47 9.15 15.65 13.18
C THR A 47 9.84 16.99 13.48
N LYS A 48 10.07 17.33 14.76
CA LYS A 48 10.85 18.51 15.16
C LYS A 48 12.32 18.36 14.78
N ASP A 49 12.89 17.17 14.97
CA ASP A 49 14.28 16.89 14.64
C ASP A 49 14.52 16.76 13.14
N ALA A 50 13.59 16.19 12.37
CA ALA A 50 13.67 16.12 10.90
C ALA A 50 13.78 17.50 10.23
N ARG A 51 13.13 18.52 10.81
CA ARG A 51 13.22 19.92 10.35
C ARG A 51 14.55 20.60 10.69
N LYS A 52 15.23 20.16 11.76
CA LYS A 52 16.56 20.66 12.14
C LYS A 52 17.70 19.92 11.43
N ASN A 53 17.55 18.60 11.26
CA ASN A 53 18.56 17.71 10.72
C ASN A 53 18.59 17.64 9.18
N THR A 54 17.67 18.29 8.47
CA THR A 54 17.79 18.47 7.01
C THR A 54 19.04 19.25 6.61
N ARG A 55 19.69 19.96 7.56
CA ARG A 55 21.01 20.62 7.36
C ARG A 55 22.22 19.76 7.73
N GLU A 56 22.06 18.70 8.52
CA GLU A 56 23.15 17.79 8.89
C GLU A 56 22.90 16.42 8.26
N LYS A 57 23.58 16.14 7.14
CA LYS A 57 23.71 14.79 6.57
C LYS A 57 24.49 13.88 7.55
N LYS A 58 23.91 13.51 8.69
CA LYS A 58 24.43 12.38 9.47
C LYS A 58 24.16 11.11 8.67
N SER A 59 25.23 10.53 8.15
CA SER A 59 25.22 9.22 7.52
C SER A 59 24.75 8.17 8.52
N LEU A 60 24.15 7.09 8.02
CA LEU A 60 23.98 5.86 8.80
C LEU A 60 25.39 5.26 9.02
N GLU A 61 26.07 5.66 10.09
CA GLU A 61 27.48 5.29 10.33
C GLU A 61 27.65 3.84 10.79
N SER A 62 26.76 3.35 11.65
CA SER A 62 26.73 1.94 12.08
C SER A 62 25.37 1.56 12.68
N ALA A 63 25.00 0.28 12.62
CA ALA A 63 23.84 -0.32 13.27
C ALA A 63 23.82 -0.09 14.79
N ALA A 64 24.98 -0.13 15.45
CA ALA A 64 25.05 0.16 16.88
C ALA A 64 24.76 1.64 17.18
N SER A 65 25.28 2.56 16.35
CA SER A 65 25.01 3.99 16.43
C SER A 65 23.53 4.29 16.12
N HIS A 66 22.97 3.61 15.11
CA HIS A 66 21.57 3.73 14.75
C HIS A 66 20.64 3.21 15.86
N LEU A 67 21.01 2.13 16.55
CA LEU A 67 20.26 1.66 17.71
C LEU A 67 20.32 2.65 18.89
N ALA A 68 21.47 3.29 19.10
CA ALA A 68 21.61 4.31 20.13
C ALA A 68 20.77 5.57 19.81
N SER A 69 20.67 5.95 18.54
CA SER A 69 19.88 7.12 18.09
C SER A 69 18.38 6.95 18.26
N LEU A 70 17.88 5.71 18.41
CA LEU A 70 16.47 5.44 18.71
C LEU A 70 16.09 5.70 20.18
N LYS A 71 17.06 5.80 21.09
CA LYS A 71 16.83 6.01 22.53
C LYS A 71 15.88 7.16 22.89
N PRO A 72 15.97 8.37 22.31
CA PRO A 72 15.06 9.47 22.65
C PRO A 72 13.61 9.24 22.20
N TYR A 73 13.36 8.33 21.25
CA TYR A 73 12.04 8.14 20.66
C TYR A 73 11.29 6.90 21.18
N LEU A 74 11.96 6.10 22.03
CA LEU A 74 11.45 4.85 22.58
C LEU A 74 11.36 4.93 24.10
N SER A 75 10.45 4.16 24.70
CA SER A 75 10.49 3.93 26.14
C SER A 75 11.80 3.25 26.57
N SER A 76 12.21 3.48 27.82
CA SER A 76 13.45 2.94 28.36
C SER A 76 13.50 1.40 28.32
N GLU A 77 12.34 0.78 28.54
CA GLU A 77 12.15 -0.67 28.54
C GLU A 77 12.24 -1.25 27.13
N LEU A 78 11.64 -0.58 26.14
CA LEU A 78 11.68 -1.00 24.75
C LEU A 78 13.09 -0.85 24.17
N HIS A 79 13.78 0.26 24.47
CA HIS A 79 15.17 0.46 24.05
C HIS A 79 16.11 -0.61 24.61
N ARG A 80 15.97 -0.93 25.91
CA ARG A 80 16.73 -2.02 26.53
C ARG A 80 16.42 -3.38 25.89
N ALA A 81 15.17 -3.64 25.56
CA ALA A 81 14.82 -4.89 24.90
C ALA A 81 15.41 -4.98 23.49
N TYR A 82 15.46 -3.87 22.75
CA TYR A 82 16.10 -3.81 21.44
C TYR A 82 17.60 -4.07 21.50
N THR A 83 18.31 -3.52 22.49
CA THR A 83 19.75 -3.79 22.66
C THR A 83 20.03 -5.25 23.02
N GLU A 84 19.18 -5.85 23.85
CA GLU A 84 19.27 -7.27 24.18
C GLU A 84 18.99 -8.16 22.95
N ILE A 85 17.94 -7.88 22.17
CA ILE A 85 17.64 -8.61 20.93
C ILE A 85 18.76 -8.45 19.90
N PHE A 86 19.30 -7.24 19.76
CA PHE A 86 20.45 -6.97 18.89
C PHE A 86 21.66 -7.84 19.27
N ALA A 87 21.98 -7.94 20.56
CA ALA A 87 23.06 -8.80 21.03
C ALA A 87 22.78 -10.29 20.79
N ILE A 88 21.56 -10.76 21.04
CA ILE A 88 21.15 -12.15 20.74
C ILE A 88 21.29 -12.45 19.25
N PHE A 89 20.80 -11.56 18.39
CA PHE A 89 20.88 -11.71 16.93
C PHE A 89 22.32 -11.79 16.45
N ARG A 90 23.21 -10.92 16.96
CA ARG A 90 24.65 -10.97 16.67
C ARG A 90 25.25 -12.33 17.04
N ASN A 91 24.91 -12.87 18.22
CA ASN A 91 25.40 -14.17 18.67
C ASN A 91 24.88 -15.33 17.80
N ILE A 92 23.64 -15.25 17.33
CA ILE A 92 23.10 -16.22 16.37
C ILE A 92 23.89 -16.16 15.07
N TYR A 93 24.04 -14.97 14.49
CA TYR A 93 24.75 -14.78 13.22
C TYR A 93 26.20 -15.27 13.28
N THR A 94 26.95 -14.87 14.30
CA THR A 94 28.35 -15.31 14.49
C THR A 94 28.45 -16.81 14.73
N SER A 95 27.44 -17.44 15.37
CA SER A 95 27.39 -18.89 15.52
C SER A 95 27.14 -19.61 14.20
N LEU A 96 26.28 -19.07 13.33
CA LEU A 96 25.90 -19.67 12.04
C LEU A 96 26.99 -19.55 10.98
N TYR A 97 27.69 -18.42 10.91
CA TYR A 97 28.61 -18.10 9.81
C TYR A 97 30.07 -17.87 10.25
N GLY A 98 30.34 -17.88 11.55
CA GLY A 98 31.67 -17.60 12.10
C GLY A 98 32.15 -16.17 11.82
N SER A 99 33.45 -15.93 12.00
CA SER A 99 34.08 -14.65 11.66
C SER A 99 34.49 -14.54 10.18
N SER A 100 34.20 -15.55 9.36
CA SER A 100 34.53 -15.52 7.94
C SER A 100 33.49 -14.69 7.18
N VAL A 101 33.92 -13.55 6.65
CA VAL A 101 33.13 -12.75 5.72
C VAL A 101 32.68 -13.64 4.57
N PRO A 102 31.37 -13.74 4.27
CA PRO A 102 30.92 -14.49 3.10
C PRO A 102 31.60 -13.91 1.85
N GLU A 103 32.26 -14.77 1.06
CA GLU A 103 32.84 -14.35 -0.21
C GLU A 103 31.77 -13.61 -1.02
N LYS A 104 32.14 -12.52 -1.72
CA LYS A 104 31.28 -11.71 -2.62
C LYS A 104 30.75 -12.48 -3.85
N ARG A 105 30.41 -13.75 -3.70
CA ARG A 105 29.79 -14.58 -4.74
C ARG A 105 28.29 -14.43 -4.64
N LEU A 106 27.65 -14.32 -5.81
CA LEU A 106 26.20 -14.36 -5.91
C LEU A 106 25.68 -15.64 -5.23
N SER A 107 24.73 -15.47 -4.31
CA SER A 107 24.09 -16.58 -3.62
C SER A 107 23.42 -17.51 -4.63
N LYS A 108 23.64 -18.81 -4.47
CA LYS A 108 23.01 -19.82 -5.32
C LYS A 108 21.51 -19.86 -5.06
N LEU A 109 20.73 -20.18 -6.09
CA LEU A 109 19.27 -20.35 -5.96
C LEU A 109 18.90 -21.33 -4.82
N SER A 110 19.68 -22.40 -4.64
CA SER A 110 19.48 -23.35 -3.54
C SER A 110 19.68 -22.77 -2.14
N THR A 111 20.57 -21.79 -1.98
CA THR A 111 20.75 -21.06 -0.72
C THR A 111 19.56 -20.16 -0.44
N LEU A 112 19.04 -19.47 -1.46
CA LEU A 112 17.85 -18.62 -1.33
C LEU A 112 16.59 -19.46 -1.04
N ALA A 113 16.43 -20.58 -1.73
CA ALA A 113 15.35 -21.53 -1.49
C ALA A 113 15.40 -22.10 -0.06
N ALA A 114 16.59 -22.42 0.45
CA ALA A 114 16.77 -22.88 1.82
C ALA A 114 16.39 -21.80 2.86
N ALA A 115 16.77 -20.54 2.64
CA ALA A 115 16.33 -19.45 3.49
C ALA A 115 14.81 -19.28 3.45
N LYS A 116 14.20 -19.42 2.27
CA LYS A 116 12.74 -19.39 2.12
C LYS A 116 12.01 -20.58 2.73
N LEU A 117 12.60 -21.77 2.76
CA LEU A 117 12.06 -22.88 3.55
C LEU A 117 11.95 -22.53 5.03
N GLY A 118 12.85 -21.69 5.55
CA GLY A 118 12.76 -21.14 6.90
C GLY A 118 11.44 -20.41 7.20
N GLU A 119 10.78 -19.83 6.19
CA GLU A 119 9.44 -19.25 6.30
C GLU A 119 8.39 -20.31 6.64
N THR A 120 8.45 -21.44 5.94
CA THR A 120 7.55 -22.58 6.15
C THR A 120 7.81 -23.22 7.51
N VAL A 121 9.08 -23.32 7.92
CA VAL A 121 9.47 -23.78 9.26
C VAL A 121 8.90 -22.87 10.34
N ALA A 122 9.02 -21.55 10.15
CA ALA A 122 8.41 -20.58 11.05
C ALA A 122 6.91 -20.84 11.11
N LEU A 123 6.17 -20.68 10.01
CA LEU A 123 4.71 -20.86 9.99
C LEU A 123 4.22 -22.25 10.48
N GLY A 124 5.01 -23.31 10.23
CA GLY A 124 4.69 -24.68 10.60
C GLY A 124 5.07 -25.07 12.03
N THR A 125 5.95 -24.33 12.71
CA THR A 125 6.23 -24.58 14.13
C THR A 125 5.03 -24.12 14.99
N LYS A 126 4.16 -25.08 15.33
CA LYS A 126 2.95 -24.86 16.14
C LYS A 126 3.24 -24.15 17.47
N SER A 127 4.40 -24.36 18.08
CA SER A 127 4.82 -23.72 19.33
C SER A 127 5.11 -22.21 19.20
N SER A 128 5.57 -21.75 18.03
CA SER A 128 5.92 -20.33 17.80
C SER A 128 4.69 -19.44 17.56
N PHE A 129 3.60 -20.00 17.02
CA PHE A 129 2.43 -19.23 16.58
C PHE A 129 1.16 -19.46 17.41
N TYR A 130 0.95 -20.65 17.97
CA TYR A 130 -0.27 -20.94 18.75
C TYR A 130 -0.18 -20.52 20.24
N ARG A 131 0.99 -20.10 20.73
CA ARG A 131 1.28 -20.03 22.18
C ARG A 131 2.10 -18.82 22.63
N LEU A 132 2.00 -17.69 21.95
CA LEU A 132 2.48 -16.40 22.47
C LEU A 132 1.60 -15.83 23.60
N SER A 133 0.64 -16.60 24.14
CA SER A 133 -0.28 -16.17 25.21
C SER A 133 -0.44 -17.15 26.38
N GLN A 134 0.28 -18.29 26.44
CA GLN A 134 0.12 -19.23 27.56
C GLN A 134 1.46 -19.85 28.02
N ALA A 135 2.12 -19.17 28.96
CA ALA A 135 3.20 -19.74 29.77
C ALA A 135 2.79 -21.04 30.53
N ARG A 136 1.48 -21.29 30.68
CA ARG A 136 0.89 -22.47 31.36
C ARG A 136 0.93 -23.77 30.55
N LEU A 137 1.39 -23.74 29.30
CA LEU A 137 1.48 -24.96 28.47
C LEU A 137 2.89 -25.58 28.46
N PHE A 138 3.86 -24.94 29.13
CA PHE A 138 5.23 -25.45 29.31
C PHE A 138 5.45 -26.14 30.66
N ASP A 139 4.44 -26.10 31.53
CA ASP A 139 4.42 -26.86 32.77
C ASP A 139 3.44 -28.03 32.58
N ALA A 140 3.98 -29.25 32.49
CA ALA A 140 3.19 -30.45 32.19
C ALA A 140 2.08 -30.69 33.23
N ASP A 141 2.30 -30.18 34.45
CA ASP A 141 1.39 -30.32 35.58
C ASP A 141 0.17 -29.40 35.48
N THR A 142 0.28 -28.27 34.78
CA THR A 142 -0.84 -27.33 34.59
C THR A 142 -1.74 -27.66 33.41
N ILE A 143 -1.40 -28.69 32.62
CA ILE A 143 -2.21 -29.14 31.47
C ILE A 143 -3.27 -30.15 31.94
N PRO A 144 -4.56 -29.99 31.58
CA PRO A 144 -5.60 -30.98 31.83
C PRO A 144 -5.21 -32.38 31.35
N ALA A 145 -5.48 -33.42 32.15
CA ALA A 145 -4.99 -34.78 31.93
C ALA A 145 -5.34 -35.36 30.55
N ASN A 146 -6.48 -34.98 29.97
CA ASN A 146 -6.95 -35.38 28.64
C ASN A 146 -6.13 -34.77 27.47
N LEU A 147 -5.42 -33.67 27.70
CA LEU A 147 -4.60 -32.96 26.71
C LEU A 147 -3.09 -33.25 26.85
N ARG A 148 -2.64 -33.81 27.98
CA ARG A 148 -1.22 -34.18 28.19
C ARG A 148 -0.70 -35.17 27.16
N ARG A 149 -1.56 -36.05 26.63
CA ARG A 149 -1.20 -37.01 25.56
C ARG A 149 -0.77 -36.34 24.25
N PHE A 150 -1.19 -35.10 24.02
CA PHE A 150 -0.79 -34.30 22.86
C PHE A 150 0.36 -33.34 23.21
N HIS A 151 0.94 -33.40 24.41
CA HIS A 151 1.97 -32.45 24.85
C HIS A 151 3.19 -32.46 23.93
N SER A 152 3.63 -33.63 23.47
CA SER A 152 4.70 -33.78 22.47
C SER A 152 4.32 -33.14 21.13
N GLU A 153 3.12 -33.43 20.61
CA GLU A 153 2.59 -32.85 19.36
C GLU A 153 2.31 -31.34 19.43
N LEU A 154 2.08 -30.83 20.64
CA LEU A 154 1.87 -29.42 20.96
C LEU A 154 3.20 -28.67 21.21
N ALA A 155 4.30 -29.41 21.40
CA ALA A 155 5.63 -28.89 21.63
C ALA A 155 6.53 -28.98 20.38
N ASN A 156 5.97 -29.28 19.19
CA ASN A 156 6.74 -29.35 17.94
C ASN A 156 7.59 -28.09 17.76
N ASP A 157 8.90 -28.32 17.64
CA ASP A 157 9.97 -27.32 17.63
C ASP A 157 10.68 -27.37 16.26
N ILE A 158 11.67 -26.50 16.04
CA ILE A 158 12.42 -26.42 14.78
C ILE A 158 13.17 -27.72 14.44
N GLU A 159 13.41 -28.62 15.40
CA GLU A 159 14.20 -29.85 15.22
C GLU A 159 13.64 -30.78 14.15
N GLU A 160 12.32 -31.04 14.16
CA GLU A 160 11.68 -31.91 13.16
C GLU A 160 11.89 -31.42 11.72
N TRP A 161 12.03 -30.10 11.53
CA TRP A 161 12.29 -29.50 10.22
C TRP A 161 13.76 -29.60 9.77
N LEU A 162 14.68 -29.73 10.72
CA LEU A 162 16.12 -29.81 10.45
C LEU A 162 16.59 -31.26 10.22
N ASP A 163 15.74 -32.24 10.58
CA ASP A 163 15.90 -33.69 10.41
C ASP A 163 15.11 -34.25 9.20
N ILE A 164 14.62 -33.39 8.29
CA ILE A 164 13.88 -33.85 7.09
C ILE A 164 14.80 -34.54 6.09
N ASP A 165 14.36 -35.69 5.57
CA ASP A 165 15.01 -36.41 4.49
C ASP A 165 14.92 -35.66 3.14
N PRO A 166 16.00 -35.64 2.32
CA PRO A 166 17.29 -36.28 2.55
C PRO A 166 18.26 -35.42 3.38
N GLU A 167 18.76 -35.98 4.50
CA GLU A 167 19.70 -35.34 5.43
C GLU A 167 20.97 -34.76 4.77
N GLN A 168 21.42 -35.38 3.68
CA GLN A 168 22.60 -34.94 2.92
C GLN A 168 22.39 -33.57 2.24
N VAL A 169 21.14 -33.24 1.91
CA VAL A 169 20.77 -31.95 1.30
C VAL A 169 20.45 -30.94 2.39
N THR A 170 19.62 -31.30 3.37
CA THR A 170 19.24 -30.41 4.48
C THR A 170 20.45 -30.03 5.35
N GLY A 171 21.33 -30.99 5.64
CA GLY A 171 22.58 -30.77 6.37
C GLY A 171 23.46 -29.70 5.71
N ARG A 172 23.57 -29.68 4.37
CA ARG A 172 24.39 -28.71 3.64
C ARG A 172 23.82 -27.28 3.67
N TYR A 173 22.50 -27.13 3.81
CA TYR A 173 21.81 -25.85 3.80
C TYR A 173 21.25 -25.44 5.17
N ARG A 174 21.51 -26.23 6.22
CA ARG A 174 20.94 -26.07 7.56
C ARG A 174 21.10 -24.67 8.13
N ASN A 175 22.30 -24.08 8.04
CA ASN A 175 22.55 -22.74 8.56
C ASN A 175 21.69 -21.67 7.83
N HIS A 176 21.42 -21.86 6.54
CA HIS A 176 20.54 -20.98 5.76
C HIS A 176 19.07 -21.16 6.10
N ILE A 177 18.62 -22.40 6.35
CA ILE A 177 17.26 -22.68 6.84
C ILE A 177 17.04 -22.01 8.21
N VAL A 178 17.99 -22.15 9.13
CA VAL A 178 17.92 -21.53 10.46
C VAL A 178 17.97 -20.00 10.36
N ALA A 179 18.82 -19.44 9.48
CA ALA A 179 18.84 -18.00 9.24
C ALA A 179 17.50 -17.49 8.70
N GLY A 180 16.90 -18.21 7.74
CA GLY A 180 15.57 -17.92 7.21
C GLY A 180 14.48 -17.97 8.29
N TYR A 181 14.50 -19.01 9.12
CA TYR A 181 13.58 -19.13 10.27
C TYR A 181 13.67 -17.91 11.19
N VAL A 182 14.90 -17.51 11.57
CA VAL A 182 15.13 -16.33 12.43
C VAL A 182 14.63 -15.04 11.78
N VAL A 183 14.90 -14.85 10.48
CA VAL A 183 14.39 -13.70 9.71
C VAL A 183 12.87 -13.63 9.79
N HIS A 184 12.17 -14.73 9.49
CA HIS A 184 10.71 -14.72 9.44
C HIS A 184 10.07 -14.57 10.83
N VAL A 185 10.63 -15.19 11.88
CA VAL A 185 10.21 -14.95 13.27
C VAL A 185 10.26 -13.45 13.63
N LEU A 186 11.35 -12.76 13.26
CA LEU A 186 11.50 -11.33 13.51
C LEU A 186 10.50 -10.50 12.69
N VAL A 187 10.31 -10.83 11.40
CA VAL A 187 9.41 -10.13 10.49
C VAL A 187 7.95 -10.27 10.92
N PHE A 188 7.52 -11.46 11.34
CA PHE A 188 6.16 -11.67 11.86
C PHE A 188 5.89 -10.88 13.14
N SER A 189 6.93 -10.62 13.92
CA SER A 189 6.87 -9.81 15.15
C SER A 189 7.12 -8.31 14.89
N SER A 190 7.14 -7.89 13.62
CA SER A 190 7.54 -6.54 13.21
C SER A 190 6.55 -5.45 13.62
N GLN A 191 5.26 -5.61 13.32
CA GLN A 191 4.28 -4.52 13.46
C GLN A 191 3.94 -4.10 14.91
N PRO A 192 3.95 -4.98 15.93
CA PRO A 192 3.65 -4.54 17.30
C PRO A 192 4.90 -4.20 18.11
N VAL A 193 6.05 -4.82 17.79
CA VAL A 193 7.18 -4.88 18.72
C VAL A 193 8.52 -4.52 18.10
N LEU A 194 8.83 -4.95 16.87
CA LEU A 194 10.20 -4.87 16.32
C LEU A 194 10.37 -3.89 15.15
N PHE A 195 9.37 -3.04 14.89
CA PHE A 195 9.29 -2.23 13.68
C PHE A 195 10.57 -1.41 13.40
N MET A 196 11.10 -0.72 14.42
CA MET A 196 12.32 0.09 14.28
C MET A 196 13.62 -0.70 14.48
N LEU A 197 13.55 -1.93 15.00
CA LEU A 197 14.72 -2.78 15.18
C LEU A 197 15.10 -3.51 13.90
N LEU A 198 14.14 -3.92 13.08
CA LEU A 198 14.40 -4.65 11.84
C LEU A 198 15.33 -3.90 10.85
N PRO A 199 15.14 -2.59 10.60
CA PRO A 199 16.11 -1.78 9.85
C PRO A 199 17.53 -1.81 10.41
N VAL A 200 17.68 -1.80 11.75
CA VAL A 200 18.98 -1.88 12.44
C VAL A 200 19.63 -3.24 12.17
N LEU A 201 18.86 -4.33 12.24
CA LEU A 201 19.37 -5.68 12.01
C LEU A 201 19.79 -5.88 10.54
N ALA A 202 19.02 -5.33 9.59
CA ALA A 202 19.38 -5.35 8.18
C ALA A 202 20.69 -4.57 7.92
N LEU A 203 20.86 -3.42 8.56
CA LEU A 203 22.09 -2.62 8.49
C LEU A 203 23.30 -3.37 9.08
N TYR A 204 23.12 -4.06 10.22
CA TYR A 204 24.18 -4.87 10.80
C TYR A 204 24.64 -5.98 9.85
N LEU A 205 23.71 -6.71 9.23
CA LEU A 205 24.05 -7.74 8.25
C LEU A 205 24.81 -7.17 7.05
N HIS A 206 24.43 -5.97 6.60
CA HIS A 206 25.13 -5.25 5.54
C HIS A 206 26.57 -4.90 5.95
N GLU A 207 26.77 -4.40 7.17
CA GLU A 207 28.11 -4.12 7.74
C GLU A 207 28.98 -5.37 7.85
N GLN A 208 28.40 -6.52 8.14
CA GLN A 208 29.12 -7.81 8.15
C GLN A 208 29.43 -8.33 6.73
N GLY A 209 28.98 -7.65 5.68
CA GLY A 209 29.17 -8.02 4.28
C GLY A 209 28.16 -9.05 3.76
N ASP A 210 27.16 -9.44 4.54
CA ASP A 210 26.09 -10.36 4.11
C ASP A 210 24.92 -9.59 3.48
N ASN A 211 25.17 -9.13 2.26
CA ASN A 211 24.15 -8.44 1.46
C ASN A 211 22.95 -9.32 1.13
N THR A 212 23.10 -10.65 1.12
CA THR A 212 21.98 -11.54 0.76
C THR A 212 20.98 -11.59 1.90
N LEU A 213 21.43 -11.89 3.11
CA LEU A 213 20.54 -12.00 4.27
C LEU A 213 20.00 -10.62 4.67
N SER A 214 20.82 -9.56 4.52
CA SER A 214 20.38 -8.17 4.74
C SER A 214 19.21 -7.79 3.83
N ARG A 215 19.34 -8.04 2.51
CA ARG A 215 18.28 -7.75 1.53
C ARG A 215 17.05 -8.62 1.73
N LEU A 216 17.24 -9.90 2.05
CA LEU A 216 16.13 -10.79 2.38
C LEU A 216 15.35 -10.25 3.58
N LEU A 217 16.02 -9.98 4.70
CA LEU A 217 15.39 -9.45 5.91
C LEU A 217 14.63 -8.15 5.63
N PHE A 218 15.22 -7.22 4.89
CA PHE A 218 14.58 -5.95 4.57
C PHE A 218 13.39 -6.12 3.62
N HIS A 219 13.52 -6.94 2.57
CA HIS A 219 12.44 -7.21 1.63
C HIS A 219 11.25 -7.86 2.32
N GLU A 220 11.50 -8.92 3.11
CA GLU A 220 10.45 -9.58 3.89
C GLU A 220 9.81 -8.62 4.89
N PHE A 221 10.60 -7.80 5.59
CA PHE A 221 10.04 -6.76 6.46
C PHE A 221 9.14 -5.78 5.70
N TRP A 222 9.56 -5.34 4.51
CA TRP A 222 8.85 -4.33 3.73
C TRP A 222 7.55 -4.86 3.11
N SER A 223 7.58 -6.06 2.56
CA SER A 223 6.42 -6.69 1.90
C SER A 223 5.47 -7.41 2.86
N PHE A 224 5.88 -7.64 4.11
CA PHE A 224 5.07 -8.43 5.05
C PHE A 224 3.72 -7.78 5.36
N SER A 225 2.64 -8.51 5.04
CA SER A 225 1.27 -8.19 5.39
C SER A 225 0.80 -9.00 6.62
N PRO A 226 0.28 -8.35 7.67
CA PRO A 226 -0.14 -8.98 8.91
C PRO A 226 -1.45 -9.76 8.86
N GLN A 227 -2.29 -9.57 7.84
CA GLN A 227 -3.73 -9.88 7.90
C GLN A 227 -4.03 -11.35 8.26
N ASP A 228 -3.21 -12.30 7.81
CA ASP A 228 -3.40 -13.72 8.11
C ASP A 228 -2.68 -14.20 9.39
N VAL A 229 -1.68 -13.44 9.85
CA VAL A 229 -0.78 -13.84 10.95
C VAL A 229 -1.24 -13.22 12.27
N HIS A 230 -1.66 -11.95 12.28
CA HIS A 230 -2.10 -11.26 13.50
C HIS A 230 -3.42 -11.77 14.06
N VAL A 231 -4.33 -12.21 13.18
CA VAL A 231 -5.57 -12.92 13.58
C VAL A 231 -5.24 -14.22 14.32
N LYS A 232 -4.17 -14.92 13.93
CA LYS A 232 -3.68 -16.13 14.60
C LYS A 232 -2.90 -15.83 15.89
N LEU A 233 -2.25 -14.67 15.97
CA LEU A 233 -1.43 -14.26 17.13
C LEU A 233 -2.22 -13.57 18.25
N GLY A 234 -3.50 -13.23 18.04
CA GLY A 234 -4.33 -12.55 19.05
C GLY A 234 -3.84 -11.15 19.43
N VAL A 235 -2.90 -10.57 18.67
CA VAL A 235 -2.38 -9.22 18.88
C VAL A 235 -3.34 -8.24 18.23
N GLN A 236 -4.40 -7.88 18.95
CA GLN A 236 -5.29 -6.77 18.59
C GLN A 236 -4.85 -5.53 19.36
N GLY A 237 -4.26 -4.56 18.65
CA GLY A 237 -3.85 -3.27 19.19
C GLY A 237 -3.80 -2.22 18.09
N PRO A 238 -3.85 -0.92 18.43
CA PRO A 238 -3.68 0.14 17.44
C PRO A 238 -2.29 0.03 16.81
N ASP A 239 -2.25 -0.07 15.48
CA ASP A 239 -1.01 -0.18 14.70
C ASP A 239 -0.34 1.20 14.56
N SER A 240 0.52 1.55 15.54
CA SER A 240 1.31 2.79 15.53
C SER A 240 2.36 2.83 14.41
N SER A 241 2.67 1.67 13.78
CA SER A 241 3.67 1.58 12.72
C SER A 241 3.27 2.31 11.43
N LYS A 242 1.96 2.44 11.17
CA LYS A 242 1.41 3.18 10.02
C LYS A 242 1.68 4.69 10.11
N ALA A 243 1.58 5.30 11.27
CA ALA A 243 1.92 6.73 11.41
C ALA A 243 3.43 6.96 11.31
N LEU A 244 4.20 6.01 11.83
CA LEU A 244 5.66 6.07 11.86
C LEU A 244 6.27 5.93 10.46
N ILE A 245 5.73 5.06 9.59
CA ILE A 245 6.27 4.87 8.23
C ILE A 245 6.25 6.17 7.42
N TRP A 246 5.16 6.95 7.51
CA TRP A 246 5.00 8.23 6.80
C TRP A 246 5.82 9.35 7.43
N SER A 247 5.97 9.34 8.75
CA SER A 247 6.86 10.26 9.45
C SER A 247 8.32 10.07 9.02
N LEU A 248 8.75 8.81 8.89
CA LEU A 248 10.08 8.43 8.39
C LEU A 248 10.25 8.68 6.88
N HIS A 249 9.18 8.55 6.10
CA HIS A 249 9.17 8.96 4.69
C HIS A 249 9.48 10.46 4.58
N SER A 250 8.80 11.30 5.36
CA SER A 250 8.98 12.76 5.31
C SER A 250 10.39 13.24 5.70
N SER A 251 11.14 12.45 6.47
CA SER A 251 12.54 12.74 6.84
C SER A 251 13.58 12.15 5.88
N GLY A 252 13.14 11.48 4.80
CA GLY A 252 14.02 10.78 3.86
C GLY A 252 14.79 9.62 4.50
N TYR A 253 14.29 9.05 5.61
CA TYR A 253 14.95 7.94 6.29
C TYR A 253 14.98 6.68 5.41
N TRP A 254 13.82 6.29 4.87
CA TRP A 254 13.69 5.07 4.08
C TRP A 254 14.48 5.14 2.77
N GLU A 255 14.45 6.28 2.08
CA GLU A 255 15.21 6.48 0.84
C GLU A 255 16.72 6.27 1.08
N ARG A 256 17.26 6.85 2.16
CA ARG A 256 18.66 6.69 2.55
C ARG A 256 18.99 5.25 2.90
N LEU A 257 18.13 4.59 3.68
CA LEU A 257 18.34 3.20 4.09
C LEU A 257 18.32 2.25 2.89
N ILE A 258 17.33 2.38 2.00
CA ILE A 258 17.19 1.54 0.80
C ILE A 258 18.39 1.74 -0.13
N SER A 259 18.81 2.99 -0.32
CA SER A 259 20.00 3.33 -1.10
C SER A 259 21.26 2.72 -0.50
N HIS A 260 21.41 2.75 0.83
CA HIS A 260 22.56 2.21 1.53
C HIS A 260 22.63 0.68 1.47
N LEU A 261 21.50 0.00 1.70
CA LEU A 261 21.41 -1.47 1.62
C LEU A 261 21.51 -2.00 0.17
N GLY A 262 21.35 -1.12 -0.83
CA GLY A 262 21.34 -1.48 -2.24
C GLY A 262 20.26 -2.51 -2.57
N VAL A 263 19.09 -2.38 -1.94
CA VAL A 263 17.91 -3.22 -2.21
C VAL A 263 17.33 -2.76 -3.54
N ALA A 264 17.01 -3.69 -4.44
CA ALA A 264 16.36 -3.38 -5.71
C ALA A 264 14.85 -3.58 -5.57
N SER A 265 14.07 -2.70 -6.20
CA SER A 265 12.64 -2.92 -6.44
C SER A 265 12.42 -4.03 -7.48
N SER A 266 11.21 -4.60 -7.48
CA SER A 266 10.81 -5.60 -8.49
C SER A 266 10.78 -5.03 -9.91
N TRP A 267 10.63 -3.70 -10.01
CA TRP A 267 10.62 -2.94 -11.25
C TRP A 267 11.83 -2.00 -11.37
N LYS A 268 12.32 -1.77 -12.59
CA LYS A 268 13.31 -0.72 -12.88
C LYS A 268 12.61 0.64 -12.93
N SER A 269 12.45 1.27 -11.78
CA SER A 269 12.03 2.67 -11.67
C SER A 269 13.23 3.61 -11.84
N VAL A 270 12.95 4.88 -12.17
CA VAL A 270 13.97 5.95 -12.20
C VAL A 270 14.57 6.16 -10.80
N ASN A 271 13.74 6.02 -9.76
CA ASN A 271 14.15 5.99 -8.35
C ASN A 271 13.77 4.65 -7.71
N ILE A 272 14.74 3.88 -7.24
CA ILE A 272 14.56 2.59 -6.56
C ILE A 272 13.61 2.71 -5.37
N TYR A 273 13.66 3.84 -4.65
CA TYR A 273 12.79 4.09 -3.51
C TYR A 273 11.30 4.18 -3.91
N ASP A 274 11.00 4.91 -4.99
CA ASP A 274 9.64 5.02 -5.51
C ASP A 274 9.11 3.65 -5.96
N GLY A 275 9.95 2.83 -6.59
CA GLY A 275 9.62 1.46 -6.98
C GLY A 275 9.27 0.59 -5.76
N MET A 276 10.09 0.65 -4.71
CA MET A 276 9.84 -0.07 -3.45
C MET A 276 8.56 0.41 -2.74
N LEU A 277 8.27 1.72 -2.77
CA LEU A 277 7.03 2.26 -2.22
C LEU A 277 5.81 1.76 -2.97
N LEU A 278 5.84 1.74 -4.31
CA LEU A 278 4.75 1.22 -5.13
C LEU A 278 4.54 -0.28 -4.93
N ASP A 279 5.62 -1.06 -4.86
CA ASP A 279 5.58 -2.49 -4.54
C ASP A 279 4.94 -2.71 -3.15
N GLY A 280 5.31 -1.87 -2.18
CA GLY A 280 4.72 -1.85 -0.84
C GLY A 280 3.25 -1.47 -0.85
N MET A 281 2.83 -0.44 -1.60
CA MET A 281 1.43 -0.03 -1.69
C MET A 281 0.53 -1.10 -2.31
N ALA A 282 1.04 -1.85 -3.28
CA ALA A 282 0.26 -2.90 -3.94
C ALA A 282 0.12 -4.18 -3.10
N SER A 283 1.09 -4.47 -2.23
CA SER A 283 1.18 -5.75 -1.51
C SER A 283 1.03 -5.65 0.01
N CYS A 284 1.21 -4.48 0.61
CA CYS A 284 1.44 -4.33 2.04
C CYS A 284 0.52 -3.32 2.73
N VAL A 285 -0.14 -3.81 3.79
CA VAL A 285 -1.00 -3.06 4.72
C VAL A 285 -0.25 -1.92 5.43
N LYS A 286 1.08 -2.03 5.57
CA LYS A 286 1.91 -1.03 6.26
C LYS A 286 1.86 0.34 5.59
N VAL A 287 1.67 0.34 4.28
CA VAL A 287 1.64 1.55 3.44
C VAL A 287 0.18 2.00 3.20
N GLU A 288 -0.80 1.42 3.90
CA GLU A 288 -2.18 1.92 3.92
C GLU A 288 -2.24 3.34 4.52
N ASN A 289 -3.25 4.11 4.10
CA ASN A 289 -3.46 5.52 4.48
C ASN A 289 -2.34 6.47 4.02
N ALA A 290 -1.63 6.13 2.94
CA ALA A 290 -0.76 7.07 2.26
C ALA A 290 -1.48 8.39 1.94
N PRO A 291 -0.85 9.56 2.14
CA PRO A 291 -1.43 10.82 1.71
C PRO A 291 -1.77 10.76 0.21
N LYS A 292 -3.04 10.95 -0.17
CA LYS A 292 -3.52 10.79 -1.56
C LYS A 292 -2.64 11.54 -2.57
N GLY A 293 -2.26 12.79 -2.26
CA GLY A 293 -1.40 13.60 -3.13
C GLY A 293 0.00 13.00 -3.37
N LEU A 294 0.57 12.32 -2.37
CA LEU A 294 1.86 11.63 -2.51
C LEU A 294 1.72 10.38 -3.40
N VAL A 295 0.65 9.61 -3.23
CA VAL A 295 0.40 8.41 -4.05
C VAL A 295 0.30 8.80 -5.52
N LEU A 296 -0.50 9.82 -5.83
CA LEU A 296 -0.71 10.28 -7.19
C LEU A 296 0.58 10.84 -7.82
N GLU A 297 1.40 11.53 -7.03
CA GLU A 297 2.71 11.99 -7.47
C GLU A 297 3.67 10.81 -7.79
N LEU A 298 3.69 9.77 -6.95
CA LEU A 298 4.51 8.58 -7.17
C LEU A 298 4.08 7.81 -8.42
N LEU A 299 2.76 7.65 -8.62
CA LEU A 299 2.19 7.03 -9.81
C LEU A 299 2.53 7.83 -11.07
N GLY A 300 2.37 9.16 -11.04
CA GLY A 300 2.68 10.03 -12.17
C GLY A 300 4.18 10.07 -12.54
N ARG A 301 5.08 9.87 -11.58
CA ARG A 301 6.53 9.72 -11.84
C ARG A 301 6.88 8.35 -12.43
N ASN A 302 6.04 7.33 -12.22
CA ASN A 302 6.29 5.95 -12.64
C ASN A 302 5.07 5.36 -13.39
N PRO A 303 4.63 5.95 -14.51
CA PRO A 303 3.38 5.58 -15.18
C PRO A 303 3.39 4.15 -15.75
N GLN A 304 4.56 3.59 -16.04
CA GLN A 304 4.72 2.23 -16.58
C GLN A 304 4.81 1.14 -15.51
N ASN A 305 4.65 1.47 -14.23
CA ASN A 305 4.79 0.47 -13.17
C ASN A 305 3.59 -0.52 -13.21
N PRO A 306 3.84 -1.84 -13.26
CA PRO A 306 2.78 -2.85 -13.35
C PRO A 306 1.82 -2.88 -12.15
N ASN A 307 2.20 -2.30 -11.02
CA ASN A 307 1.40 -2.24 -9.80
C ASN A 307 0.42 -1.05 -9.77
N ASN A 308 0.56 -0.08 -10.69
CA ASN A 308 -0.33 1.09 -10.74
C ASN A 308 -1.82 0.74 -10.80
N PRO A 309 -2.28 -0.25 -11.60
CA PRO A 309 -3.69 -0.60 -11.66
C PRO A 309 -4.23 -1.12 -10.32
N ALA A 310 -3.43 -1.91 -9.59
CA ALA A 310 -3.83 -2.43 -8.28
C ALA A 310 -4.00 -1.30 -7.26
N ILE A 311 -3.06 -0.35 -7.25
CA ILE A 311 -3.10 0.82 -6.36
C ILE A 311 -4.30 1.72 -6.69
N LEU A 312 -4.52 2.03 -7.97
CA LEU A 312 -5.66 2.83 -8.42
C LEU A 312 -7.01 2.18 -8.07
N MET A 313 -7.13 0.85 -8.26
CA MET A 313 -8.31 0.10 -7.84
C MET A 313 -8.52 0.14 -6.33
N GLY A 314 -7.45 0.05 -5.54
CA GLY A 314 -7.51 0.21 -4.08
C GLY A 314 -8.03 1.59 -3.66
N LEU A 315 -7.46 2.66 -4.23
CA LEU A 315 -7.93 4.04 -3.98
C LEU A 315 -9.41 4.21 -4.33
N PHE A 316 -9.87 3.64 -5.44
CA PHE A 316 -11.27 3.73 -5.83
C PHE A 316 -12.19 2.88 -4.94
N ALA A 317 -11.72 1.70 -4.51
CA ALA A 317 -12.44 0.87 -3.56
C ALA A 317 -12.63 1.58 -2.21
N ASP A 318 -11.66 2.38 -1.75
CA ASP A 318 -11.79 3.22 -0.56
C ASP A 318 -12.89 4.27 -0.72
N ILE A 319 -13.00 4.91 -1.88
CA ILE A 319 -14.10 5.86 -2.18
C ILE A 319 -15.45 5.12 -2.05
N ILE A 320 -15.57 3.92 -2.62
CA ILE A 320 -16.79 3.10 -2.52
C ILE A 320 -17.08 2.74 -1.05
N HIS A 321 -16.06 2.33 -0.30
CA HIS A 321 -16.20 1.93 1.10
C HIS A 321 -16.67 3.10 1.97
N LEU A 322 -15.98 4.25 1.89
CA LEU A 322 -16.33 5.46 2.62
C LEU A 322 -17.74 5.95 2.27
N THR A 323 -18.12 5.88 1.00
CA THR A 323 -19.48 6.22 0.56
C THR A 323 -20.53 5.30 1.20
N LYS A 324 -20.31 3.99 1.17
CA LYS A 324 -21.23 3.01 1.79
C LYS A 324 -21.32 3.20 3.30
N GLN A 325 -20.19 3.42 3.97
CA GLN A 325 -20.14 3.64 5.41
C GLN A 325 -20.83 4.95 5.80
N GLY A 326 -20.55 6.05 5.10
CA GLY A 326 -21.18 7.35 5.32
C GLY A 326 -22.70 7.30 5.15
N LEU A 327 -23.18 6.56 4.16
CA LEU A 327 -24.62 6.37 3.94
C LEU A 327 -25.27 5.51 5.02
N ARG A 328 -24.60 4.45 5.52
CA ARG A 328 -25.09 3.66 6.65
C ARG A 328 -25.23 4.49 7.92
N ASN A 329 -24.32 5.44 8.12
CA ASN A 329 -24.32 6.35 9.27
C ASN A 329 -25.23 7.57 9.09
N SER A 330 -25.82 7.75 7.90
CA SER A 330 -26.67 8.90 7.57
C SER A 330 -28.11 8.64 8.02
N SER A 331 -28.53 9.32 9.09
CA SER A 331 -29.92 9.27 9.59
C SER A 331 -30.82 10.38 9.03
N THR A 332 -30.28 11.35 8.31
CA THR A 332 -31.03 12.50 7.78
C THR A 332 -30.77 12.73 6.29
N SER A 333 -31.72 13.35 5.61
CA SER A 333 -31.56 13.74 4.19
C SER A 333 -30.38 14.69 3.96
N HIS A 334 -30.03 15.51 4.96
CA HIS A 334 -28.88 16.40 4.91
C HIS A 334 -27.56 15.64 4.90
N LYS A 335 -27.34 14.74 5.88
CA LYS A 335 -26.14 13.89 5.93
C LYS A 335 -26.01 12.98 4.70
N THR A 336 -27.16 12.51 4.20
CA THR A 336 -27.22 11.73 2.95
C THR A 336 -26.72 12.58 1.78
N LEU A 337 -27.21 13.81 1.64
CA LEU A 337 -26.77 14.72 0.58
C LEU A 337 -25.27 15.04 0.68
N GLU A 338 -24.78 15.35 1.88
CA GLU A 338 -23.35 15.61 2.12
C GLU A 338 -22.50 14.40 1.71
N THR A 339 -22.88 13.20 2.13
CA THR A 339 -22.16 11.96 1.79
C THR A 339 -22.13 11.73 0.28
N LEU A 340 -23.27 11.87 -0.40
CA LEU A 340 -23.34 11.66 -1.86
C LEU A 340 -22.59 12.76 -2.63
N THR A 341 -22.61 14.00 -2.15
CA THR A 341 -21.87 15.11 -2.75
C THR A 341 -20.36 14.91 -2.60
N SER A 342 -19.91 14.46 -1.43
CA SER A 342 -18.51 14.08 -1.20
C SER A 342 -18.09 12.95 -2.12
N ALA A 343 -18.89 11.88 -2.23
CA ALA A 343 -18.61 10.74 -3.11
C ALA A 343 -18.52 11.15 -4.58
N TYR A 344 -19.41 12.03 -5.03
CA TYR A 344 -19.36 12.63 -6.36
C TYR A 344 -18.07 13.44 -6.58
N SER A 345 -17.72 14.32 -5.64
CA SER A 345 -16.50 15.13 -5.72
C SER A 345 -15.24 14.28 -5.74
N ASP A 346 -15.16 13.26 -4.88
CA ASP A 346 -14.03 12.32 -4.83
C ASP A 346 -13.90 11.54 -6.15
N THR A 347 -15.02 11.12 -6.73
CA THR A 347 -15.04 10.43 -8.04
C THR A 347 -14.58 11.36 -9.17
N ARG A 348 -15.06 12.61 -9.19
CA ARG A 348 -14.65 13.61 -10.18
C ARG A 348 -13.14 13.88 -10.10
N ASN A 349 -12.62 14.12 -8.91
CA ASN A 349 -11.20 14.36 -8.67
C ASN A 349 -10.35 13.17 -9.10
N PHE A 350 -10.78 11.94 -8.75
CA PHE A 350 -10.09 10.72 -9.16
C PHE A 350 -9.98 10.61 -10.70
N VAL A 351 -11.07 10.87 -11.43
CA VAL A 351 -11.06 10.82 -12.90
C VAL A 351 -10.14 11.88 -13.51
N GLN A 352 -10.12 13.10 -12.96
CA GLN A 352 -9.24 14.18 -13.40
C GLN A 352 -7.75 13.90 -13.16
N GLU A 353 -7.43 13.14 -12.11
CA GLU A 353 -6.05 12.77 -11.77
C GLU A 353 -5.58 11.51 -12.50
N TRP A 354 -6.48 10.55 -12.73
CA TRP A 354 -6.19 9.31 -13.42
C TRP A 354 -5.98 9.53 -14.92
N LEU A 355 -6.94 10.14 -15.61
CA LEU A 355 -6.92 10.34 -17.05
C LEU A 355 -5.96 11.49 -17.45
N PRO A 356 -5.46 11.53 -18.71
CA PRO A 356 -4.59 12.59 -19.22
C PRO A 356 -5.31 13.92 -19.48
N LEU A 357 -6.22 14.26 -18.58
CA LEU A 357 -6.79 15.58 -18.38
C LEU A 357 -5.89 16.46 -17.49
N ASN A 358 -4.68 15.96 -17.17
CA ASN A 358 -3.67 16.63 -16.37
C ASN A 358 -2.27 16.31 -16.94
N ARG A 359 -1.34 17.29 -16.98
CA ARG A 359 0.09 17.07 -17.31
C ARG A 359 0.79 16.01 -16.45
N LYS A 360 0.20 15.64 -15.32
CA LYS A 360 0.65 14.57 -14.41
C LYS A 360 -0.18 13.28 -14.55
N ALA A 361 -0.70 13.02 -15.75
CA ALA A 361 -1.54 11.87 -16.02
C ALA A 361 -0.89 10.55 -15.57
N ILE A 362 -1.69 9.69 -14.93
CA ILE A 362 -1.24 8.36 -14.51
C ILE A 362 -1.64 7.30 -15.55
N PHE A 363 -2.68 7.59 -16.35
CA PHE A 363 -3.27 6.64 -17.29
C PHE A 363 -2.23 6.05 -18.25
N ASN A 364 -2.23 4.72 -18.30
CA ASN A 364 -1.47 3.96 -19.27
C ASN A 364 -2.44 3.03 -20.00
N SER A 365 -2.52 3.16 -21.33
CA SER A 365 -3.44 2.37 -22.16
C SER A 365 -3.17 0.87 -22.13
N GLN A 366 -1.96 0.46 -21.74
CA GLN A 366 -1.56 -0.96 -21.64
C GLN A 366 -1.98 -1.62 -20.32
N ASP A 367 -2.52 -0.87 -19.37
CA ASP A 367 -2.90 -1.38 -18.06
C ASP A 367 -4.13 -2.29 -18.13
N LYS A 368 -3.97 -3.53 -17.66
CA LYS A 368 -5.02 -4.57 -17.68
C LYS A 368 -6.26 -4.26 -16.82
N GLY A 369 -6.20 -3.23 -15.97
CA GLY A 369 -7.24 -2.84 -15.02
C GLY A 369 -8.15 -1.67 -15.46
N ASN A 370 -7.85 -1.02 -16.58
CA ASN A 370 -8.55 0.20 -16.98
C ASN A 370 -10.06 -0.01 -17.16
N ARG A 371 -10.45 -1.12 -17.79
CA ARG A 371 -11.86 -1.47 -17.99
C ARG A 371 -12.60 -1.66 -16.68
N GLN A 372 -12.01 -2.41 -15.74
CA GLN A 372 -12.59 -2.67 -14.43
C GLN A 372 -12.75 -1.38 -13.63
N LEU A 373 -11.80 -0.45 -13.77
CA LEU A 373 -11.87 0.86 -13.11
C LEU A 373 -13.00 1.72 -13.70
N PHE A 374 -13.16 1.78 -15.02
CA PHE A 374 -14.31 2.43 -15.65
C PHE A 374 -15.64 1.79 -15.24
N GLU A 375 -15.72 0.46 -15.19
CA GLU A 375 -16.91 -0.26 -14.72
C GLU A 375 -17.24 0.04 -13.25
N ALA A 376 -16.22 0.14 -12.39
CA ALA A 376 -16.38 0.53 -10.99
C ALA A 376 -16.89 1.98 -10.85
N ILE A 377 -16.32 2.93 -11.61
CA ILE A 377 -16.76 4.33 -11.63
C ILE A 377 -18.22 4.43 -12.06
N LYS A 378 -18.59 3.82 -13.20
CA LYS A 378 -19.98 3.80 -13.68
C LYS A 378 -20.92 3.18 -12.65
N SER A 379 -20.49 2.13 -11.96
CA SER A 379 -21.30 1.45 -10.93
C SER A 379 -21.52 2.35 -9.70
N LEU A 380 -20.50 3.09 -9.27
CA LEU A 380 -20.65 4.06 -8.18
C LEU A 380 -21.54 5.24 -8.58
N LEU A 381 -21.38 5.79 -9.79
CA LEU A 381 -22.23 6.87 -10.30
C LEU A 381 -23.70 6.42 -10.41
N ARG A 382 -23.96 5.23 -10.94
CA ARG A 382 -25.31 4.63 -10.96
C ARG A 382 -25.87 4.45 -9.55
N TYR A 383 -25.04 4.04 -8.60
CA TYR A 383 -25.45 3.91 -7.21
C TYR A 383 -25.82 5.27 -6.58
N ILE A 384 -25.02 6.31 -6.83
CA ILE A 384 -25.31 7.69 -6.38
C ILE A 384 -26.62 8.19 -7.02
N LEU A 385 -26.80 7.99 -8.32
CA LEU A 385 -28.04 8.35 -9.03
C LEU A 385 -29.26 7.68 -8.41
N GLY A 386 -29.22 6.35 -8.23
CA GLY A 386 -30.34 5.61 -7.64
C GLY A 386 -30.71 6.11 -6.24
N ARG A 387 -29.71 6.47 -5.42
CA ARG A 387 -29.95 7.07 -4.09
C ARG A 387 -30.53 8.48 -4.19
N ALA A 388 -30.03 9.30 -5.11
CA ALA A 388 -30.55 10.64 -5.35
C ALA A 388 -31.99 10.60 -5.86
N THR A 389 -32.34 9.70 -6.79
CA THR A 389 -33.71 9.52 -7.29
C THR A 389 -34.67 9.15 -6.16
N GLY A 390 -34.28 8.22 -5.28
CA GLY A 390 -35.09 7.85 -4.12
C GLY A 390 -35.32 9.03 -3.17
N ALA A 391 -34.27 9.82 -2.90
CA ALA A 391 -34.38 11.03 -2.07
C ALA A 391 -35.26 12.12 -2.71
N ILE A 392 -35.15 12.34 -4.02
CA ILE A 392 -35.99 13.27 -4.79
C ILE A 392 -37.46 12.85 -4.72
N ALA A 393 -37.76 11.57 -4.95
CA ALA A 393 -39.12 11.05 -4.90
C ALA A 393 -39.74 11.21 -3.50
N TYR A 394 -38.96 10.95 -2.44
CA TYR A 394 -39.38 11.19 -1.07
C TYR A 394 -39.65 12.67 -0.80
N LEU A 395 -38.71 13.55 -1.16
CA LEU A 395 -38.82 14.98 -0.91
C LEU A 395 -39.94 15.65 -1.70
N ASN A 396 -40.21 15.22 -2.94
CA ASN A 396 -41.38 15.69 -3.70
C ASN A 396 -42.67 15.43 -2.91
N LYS A 397 -42.88 14.21 -2.42
CA LYS A 397 -44.07 13.87 -1.61
C LYS A 397 -44.20 14.74 -0.36
N VAL A 398 -43.09 15.03 0.32
CA VAL A 398 -43.07 15.87 1.54
C VAL A 398 -43.37 17.33 1.22
N VAL A 399 -42.86 17.83 0.09
CA VAL A 399 -43.11 19.20 -0.38
C VAL A 399 -44.58 19.35 -0.77
N ASP A 400 -45.14 18.38 -1.49
CA ASP A 400 -46.54 18.38 -1.91
C ASP A 400 -47.50 18.34 -0.71
N SER A 401 -47.11 17.65 0.37
CA SER A 401 -47.95 17.52 1.57
C SER A 401 -47.87 18.71 2.55
N ASN A 402 -46.71 19.36 2.70
CA ASN A 402 -46.46 20.27 3.83
C ASN A 402 -45.79 21.61 3.45
N SER A 403 -45.59 21.91 2.15
CA SER A 403 -44.98 23.17 1.65
C SER A 403 -43.77 23.67 2.45
N SER A 404 -42.94 22.76 2.96
CA SER A 404 -41.81 23.11 3.82
C SER A 404 -40.68 23.72 2.99
N ARG A 405 -40.31 24.97 3.28
CA ARG A 405 -39.18 25.66 2.62
C ARG A 405 -37.86 24.88 2.73
N LYS A 406 -37.61 24.21 3.86
CA LYS A 406 -36.41 23.37 4.06
C LYS A 406 -36.44 22.13 3.16
N ALA A 407 -37.61 21.53 2.95
CA ALA A 407 -37.75 20.37 2.05
C ALA A 407 -37.58 20.79 0.58
N GLN A 408 -38.08 21.96 0.19
CA GLN A 408 -37.88 22.53 -1.15
C GLN A 408 -36.40 22.84 -1.44
N GLU A 409 -35.69 23.43 -0.47
CA GLU A 409 -34.24 23.69 -0.55
C GLU A 409 -33.46 22.37 -0.76
N MET A 410 -33.73 21.36 0.07
CA MET A 410 -33.10 20.05 -0.04
C MET A 410 -33.41 19.37 -1.37
N LEU A 411 -34.66 19.45 -1.84
CA LEU A 411 -35.08 18.91 -3.13
C LEU A 411 -34.29 19.53 -4.28
N ARG A 412 -34.11 20.86 -4.28
CA ARG A 412 -33.27 21.55 -5.29
C ARG A 412 -31.84 21.05 -5.26
N ARG A 413 -31.24 20.90 -4.08
CA ARG A 413 -29.86 20.40 -3.96
C ARG A 413 -29.70 18.95 -4.42
N PHE A 414 -30.68 18.07 -4.14
CA PHE A 414 -30.66 16.71 -4.67
C PHE A 414 -30.86 16.66 -6.19
N LYS A 415 -31.74 17.50 -6.76
CA LYS A 415 -31.90 17.62 -8.22
C LYS A 415 -30.62 18.12 -8.89
N PHE A 416 -29.94 19.10 -8.28
CA PHE A 416 -28.65 19.59 -8.73
C PHE A 416 -27.60 18.48 -8.73
N LEU A 417 -27.46 17.75 -7.62
CA LEU A 417 -26.54 16.60 -7.53
C LEU A 417 -26.88 15.53 -8.58
N TYR A 418 -28.16 15.16 -8.74
CA TYR A 418 -28.61 14.20 -9.73
C TYR A 418 -28.17 14.60 -11.14
N TYR A 419 -28.41 15.85 -11.52
CA TYR A 419 -28.03 16.40 -12.82
C TYR A 419 -26.52 16.29 -13.07
N HIS A 420 -25.70 16.69 -12.10
CA HIS A 420 -24.23 16.61 -12.25
C HIS A 420 -23.70 15.16 -12.30
N VAL A 421 -24.28 14.24 -11.53
CA VAL A 421 -23.90 12.83 -11.56
C VAL A 421 -24.31 12.18 -12.89
N ASP A 422 -25.45 12.57 -13.46
CA ASP A 422 -25.91 12.12 -14.79
C ASP A 422 -24.94 12.57 -15.89
N LEU A 423 -24.55 13.86 -15.89
CA LEU A 423 -23.53 14.39 -16.79
C LEU A 423 -22.19 13.65 -16.65
N MET A 424 -21.73 13.45 -15.42
CA MET A 424 -20.49 12.70 -15.17
C MET A 424 -20.57 11.25 -15.66
N SER A 425 -21.73 10.60 -15.57
CA SER A 425 -21.94 9.25 -16.09
C SER A 425 -21.82 9.21 -17.62
N VAL A 426 -22.41 10.18 -18.32
CA VAL A 426 -22.29 10.31 -19.78
C VAL A 426 -20.84 10.56 -20.18
N VAL A 427 -20.18 11.52 -19.54
CA VAL A 427 -18.77 11.86 -19.81
C VAL A 427 -17.83 10.69 -19.52
N THR A 428 -18.05 9.95 -18.44
CA THR A 428 -17.26 8.74 -18.15
C THR A 428 -17.41 7.69 -19.26
N GLY A 429 -18.60 7.55 -19.84
CA GLY A 429 -18.82 6.67 -21.00
C GLY A 429 -18.09 7.14 -22.26
N LEU A 430 -18.02 8.45 -22.51
CA LEU A 430 -17.24 9.01 -23.62
C LEU A 430 -15.74 8.75 -23.43
N PHE A 431 -15.22 8.96 -22.22
CA PHE A 431 -13.83 8.66 -21.91
C PHE A 431 -13.51 7.18 -22.00
N GLU A 432 -14.37 6.31 -21.51
CA GLU A 432 -14.19 4.87 -21.66
C GLU A 432 -14.08 4.46 -23.14
N ALA A 433 -14.99 4.98 -23.98
CA ALA A 433 -14.98 4.69 -25.42
C ALA A 433 -13.69 5.18 -26.09
N TYR A 434 -13.24 6.38 -25.75
CA TYR A 434 -12.01 6.95 -26.30
C TYR A 434 -10.75 6.22 -25.82
N TYR A 435 -10.56 6.10 -24.50
CA TYR A 435 -9.33 5.57 -23.91
C TYR A 435 -9.18 4.06 -24.04
N LEU A 436 -10.29 3.31 -24.15
CA LEU A 436 -10.26 1.87 -24.42
C LEU A 436 -10.42 1.53 -25.90
N CYS A 437 -10.47 2.54 -26.78
CA CYS A 437 -10.68 2.38 -28.23
C CYS A 437 -11.91 1.49 -28.55
N LEU A 438 -13.04 1.74 -27.89
CA LEU A 438 -14.28 1.01 -28.19
C LEU A 438 -14.86 1.48 -29.51
N ASN A 439 -15.35 0.52 -30.31
CA ASN A 439 -15.88 0.80 -31.66
C ASN A 439 -17.21 1.58 -31.64
N GLU A 440 -17.93 1.57 -30.52
CA GLU A 440 -19.24 2.19 -30.40
C GLU A 440 -19.21 3.23 -29.27
N PRO A 441 -19.25 4.53 -29.60
CA PRO A 441 -19.38 5.56 -28.59
C PRO A 441 -20.81 5.57 -28.02
N PRO A 442 -21.00 6.04 -26.77
CA PRO A 442 -22.33 6.11 -26.17
C PRO A 442 -23.25 7.05 -26.94
N THR A 443 -24.52 6.66 -27.05
CA THR A 443 -25.58 7.48 -27.67
C THR A 443 -25.87 8.70 -26.80
N LEU A 444 -25.96 9.89 -27.40
CA LEU A 444 -26.18 11.13 -26.67
C LEU A 444 -27.58 11.66 -26.97
N GLU A 445 -28.47 11.68 -25.98
CA GLU A 445 -29.76 12.36 -26.16
C GLU A 445 -29.53 13.86 -26.44
N GLY A 446 -29.99 14.33 -27.61
CA GLY A 446 -29.69 15.67 -28.15
C GLY A 446 -29.95 16.85 -27.20
N SER A 447 -30.91 16.74 -26.26
CA SER A 447 -31.22 17.78 -25.27
C SER A 447 -30.13 18.00 -24.22
N LYS A 448 -29.16 17.08 -24.07
CA LYS A 448 -28.09 17.17 -23.07
C LYS A 448 -26.75 17.65 -23.62
N GLN A 449 -26.60 17.80 -24.94
CA GLN A 449 -25.30 18.07 -25.57
C GLN A 449 -24.61 19.35 -25.06
N THR A 450 -25.35 20.46 -24.89
CA THR A 450 -24.75 21.72 -24.44
C THR A 450 -24.25 21.62 -23.00
N ALA A 451 -25.05 21.00 -22.12
CA ALA A 451 -24.65 20.73 -20.74
C ALA A 451 -23.45 19.78 -20.63
N VAL A 452 -23.41 18.75 -21.48
CA VAL A 452 -22.27 17.83 -21.57
C VAL A 452 -21.03 18.57 -22.07
N ALA A 453 -21.16 19.48 -23.05
CA ALA A 453 -20.05 20.29 -23.54
C ALA A 453 -19.47 21.17 -22.43
N GLU A 454 -20.32 21.96 -21.74
CA GLU A 454 -19.91 22.83 -20.64
C GLU A 454 -19.24 22.04 -19.51
N PHE A 455 -19.82 20.88 -19.14
CA PHE A 455 -19.25 20.03 -18.11
C PHE A 455 -17.93 19.37 -18.52
N LEU A 456 -17.79 18.94 -19.78
CA LEU A 456 -16.53 18.43 -20.31
C LEU A 456 -15.44 19.51 -20.26
N VAL A 457 -15.77 20.73 -20.68
CA VAL A 457 -14.84 21.86 -20.66
C VAL A 457 -14.41 22.17 -19.23
N ASP A 458 -15.34 22.29 -18.29
CA ASP A 458 -15.04 22.47 -16.85
C ASP A 458 -14.18 21.34 -16.26
N LEU A 459 -14.39 20.10 -16.70
CA LEU A 459 -13.60 18.96 -16.24
C LEU A 459 -12.16 18.99 -16.76
N VAL A 460 -11.95 19.54 -17.96
CA VAL A 460 -10.66 19.64 -18.67
C VAL A 460 -9.91 20.93 -18.28
N GLN A 461 -10.64 22.00 -17.96
CA GLN A 461 -10.11 23.31 -17.60
C GLN A 461 -9.50 23.32 -16.21
N ALA A 462 -8.20 23.02 -16.14
CA ALA A 462 -7.27 23.49 -15.11
C ALA A 462 -5.86 22.93 -15.33
N ARG A 463 -5.71 21.78 -16.00
CA ARG A 463 -4.44 21.02 -15.99
C ARG A 463 -4.14 20.17 -17.23
N ALA A 464 -5.03 20.05 -18.21
CA ALA A 464 -4.87 19.09 -19.32
C ALA A 464 -3.80 19.50 -20.35
N GLU A 465 -3.32 18.51 -21.11
CA GLU A 465 -2.43 18.76 -22.25
C GLU A 465 -3.24 19.07 -23.51
N ASP A 466 -2.96 20.22 -24.13
CA ASP A 466 -3.64 20.70 -25.35
C ASP A 466 -3.69 19.65 -26.46
N GLN A 467 -2.64 18.83 -26.58
CA GLN A 467 -2.54 17.79 -27.59
C GLN A 467 -3.56 16.66 -27.38
N GLU A 468 -3.74 16.21 -26.14
CA GLU A 468 -4.66 15.13 -25.82
C GLU A 468 -6.11 15.59 -25.95
N VAL A 469 -6.41 16.81 -25.48
CA VAL A 469 -7.72 17.44 -25.65
C VAL A 469 -8.05 17.60 -27.13
N ALA A 470 -7.09 18.07 -27.95
CA ALA A 470 -7.26 18.16 -29.39
C ALA A 470 -7.51 16.79 -30.05
N ALA A 471 -6.78 15.75 -29.63
CA ALA A 471 -6.95 14.38 -30.13
C ALA A 471 -8.35 13.83 -29.80
N PHE A 472 -8.82 14.02 -28.57
CA PHE A 472 -10.15 13.63 -28.12
C PHE A 472 -11.26 14.33 -28.92
N LEU A 473 -11.15 15.65 -29.13
CA LEU A 473 -12.11 16.42 -29.93
C LEU A 473 -12.16 15.92 -31.39
N VAL A 474 -11.00 15.67 -31.99
CA VAL A 474 -10.93 15.14 -33.36
C VAL A 474 -11.50 13.73 -33.43
N TRP A 475 -11.27 12.88 -32.44
CA TRP A 475 -11.87 11.54 -32.35
C TRP A 475 -13.40 11.62 -32.31
N MET A 476 -13.97 12.47 -31.45
CA MET A 476 -15.43 12.67 -31.39
C MET A 476 -16.02 13.15 -32.71
N ALA A 477 -15.31 14.04 -33.42
CA ALA A 477 -15.80 14.57 -34.69
C ALA A 477 -15.69 13.60 -35.87
N LYS A 478 -14.78 12.63 -35.79
CA LYS A 478 -14.61 11.55 -36.75
C LYS A 478 -15.51 10.35 -36.49
N ALA A 479 -16.18 10.29 -35.34
CA ALA A 479 -17.18 9.27 -35.09
C ALA A 479 -18.34 9.44 -36.09
N ASP A 480 -18.90 8.34 -36.60
CA ASP A 480 -20.04 8.32 -37.53
C ASP A 480 -21.37 8.82 -36.90
N SER A 481 -21.30 9.51 -35.75
CA SER A 481 -22.43 10.12 -35.05
C SER A 481 -22.45 11.64 -35.25
N LYS A 482 -23.54 12.13 -35.82
CA LYS A 482 -23.81 13.57 -35.95
C LYS A 482 -23.80 14.28 -34.58
N GLU A 483 -24.31 13.61 -33.54
CA GLU A 483 -24.38 14.16 -32.18
C GLU A 483 -22.98 14.39 -31.58
N LEU A 484 -22.04 13.48 -31.80
CA LEU A 484 -20.66 13.62 -31.33
C LEU A 484 -19.89 14.68 -32.11
N SER A 485 -20.16 14.81 -33.41
CA SER A 485 -19.58 15.88 -34.22
C SER A 485 -20.06 17.26 -33.77
N GLU A 486 -21.34 17.41 -33.44
CA GLU A 486 -21.90 18.63 -32.87
C GLU A 486 -21.37 18.93 -31.46
N LEU A 487 -21.26 17.90 -30.61
CA LEU A 487 -20.66 18.03 -29.28
C LEU A 487 -19.21 18.49 -29.37
N SER A 488 -18.41 17.87 -30.22
CA SER A 488 -17.00 18.22 -30.45
C SER A 488 -16.84 19.68 -30.87
N ARG A 489 -17.67 20.17 -31.80
CA ARG A 489 -17.66 21.58 -32.22
C ARG A 489 -18.01 22.53 -31.07
N LYS A 490 -19.02 22.20 -30.26
CA LYS A 490 -19.40 23.02 -29.08
C LYS A 490 -18.28 23.09 -28.05
N CYS A 491 -17.64 21.96 -27.74
CA CYS A 491 -16.48 21.93 -26.85
C CYS A 491 -15.31 22.75 -27.42
N ALA A 492 -15.03 22.60 -28.72
CA ALA A 492 -13.94 23.32 -29.37
C ALA A 492 -14.15 24.83 -29.38
N SER A 493 -15.39 25.32 -29.60
CA SER A 493 -15.69 26.74 -29.52
C SER A 493 -15.48 27.31 -28.11
N GLN A 494 -15.95 26.59 -27.08
CA GLN A 494 -15.80 27.04 -25.69
C GLN A 494 -14.31 27.05 -25.27
N LEU A 495 -13.56 25.99 -25.61
CA LEU A 495 -12.14 25.92 -25.30
C LEU A 495 -11.32 27.00 -26.04
N TYR A 496 -11.67 27.32 -27.29
CA TYR A 496 -10.93 28.31 -28.08
C TYR A 496 -11.22 29.76 -27.68
N ASP A 497 -12.41 30.04 -27.13
CA ASP A 497 -12.79 31.38 -26.64
C ASP A 497 -12.17 31.71 -25.25
N ASP A 498 -11.73 30.69 -24.50
CA ASP A 498 -11.03 30.82 -23.20
C ASP A 498 -9.48 30.92 -23.36
N GLU A 499 -8.71 30.89 -22.26
CA GLU A 499 -7.23 31.05 -22.23
C GLU A 499 -6.43 30.01 -23.06
N TRP A 500 -7.08 29.05 -23.72
CA TRP A 500 -6.44 27.95 -24.43
C TRP A 500 -6.17 28.30 -25.90
N SER A 501 -4.96 28.81 -26.17
CA SER A 501 -4.51 29.20 -27.52
C SER A 501 -3.36 28.34 -28.08
N GLY A 502 -3.24 27.10 -27.60
CA GLY A 502 -2.24 26.14 -28.06
C GLY A 502 -2.30 25.83 -29.56
N ARG A 503 -1.14 25.52 -30.15
CA ARG A 503 -1.03 25.19 -31.59
C ARG A 503 -1.91 24.01 -32.00
N ASP A 504 -2.02 22.99 -31.15
CA ASP A 504 -2.77 21.76 -31.42
C ASP A 504 -4.28 21.97 -31.30
N LEU A 505 -4.73 22.73 -30.29
CA LEU A 505 -6.14 23.14 -30.18
C LEU A 505 -6.56 24.05 -31.33
N LYS A 506 -5.70 24.98 -31.75
CA LYS A 506 -5.93 25.80 -32.95
C LYS A 506 -5.97 24.97 -34.23
N ARG A 507 -5.28 23.84 -34.29
CA ARG A 507 -5.34 22.90 -35.42
C ARG A 507 -6.63 22.08 -35.38
N ALA A 508 -7.01 21.56 -34.23
CA ALA A 508 -8.30 20.86 -34.05
C ALA A 508 -9.47 21.78 -34.36
N TYR A 509 -9.51 23.00 -33.81
CA TYR A 509 -10.54 24.00 -34.10
C TYR A 509 -10.65 24.28 -35.61
N ARG A 510 -9.53 24.45 -36.30
CA ARG A 510 -9.51 24.61 -37.76
C ARG A 510 -10.01 23.37 -38.50
N LEU A 511 -9.70 22.16 -38.05
CA LEU A 511 -10.23 20.93 -38.66
C LEU A 511 -11.74 20.78 -38.43
N LEU A 512 -12.25 21.25 -37.30
CA LEU A 512 -13.65 21.11 -36.91
C LEU A 512 -14.57 22.17 -37.53
N HIS A 513 -14.05 23.38 -37.77
CA HIS A 513 -14.79 24.52 -38.31
C HIS A 513 -14.34 24.94 -39.74
N GLY A 514 -13.21 24.44 -40.21
CA GLY A 514 -12.60 24.76 -41.50
C GLY A 514 -12.70 23.62 -42.50
N ASN A 515 -13.87 23.49 -43.11
CA ASN A 515 -14.08 23.07 -44.49
C ASN A 515 -15.12 24.02 -45.08
N LYS A 516 -14.69 25.26 -45.32
CA LYS A 516 -15.31 26.14 -46.31
C LYS A 516 -14.28 26.42 -47.38
#